data_AF-A0A2A5KIL0-F1
#
_entry.id   AF-A0A2A5KIL0-F1
#
_cell.length_a   1.000
_cell.length_b   1.000
_cell.length_c   1.000
_cell.angle_alpha   90.00
_cell.angle_beta   90.00
_cell.angle_gamma   90.00
#
_symmetry.space_group_name_H-M   'P 1'
#
loop_
_entity.id
_entity.type
_entity.pdbx_description
1 polymer ?
#
loop_
_entity_poly.entity_id
_entity_poly.type
_entity_poly.pdbx_seq_one_letter_code
_entity_poly.pdbx_strand_id
1 'polypeptide(L)'
;MARRALILVEGTTRGNGPRFVQAAQHLGFYPITLSSDPTQYDYLAAERVEAIRVDTDNLDALIQECSRLRETYEIAGITSACESFYATVGKLCRYFDLPGPNPVSVER
;
A
#
# COMPACT_ATOMS: atom_id res chain seq x y z
N MET A 1 -12.94 1.83 18.04
CA MET A 1 -13.01 1.59 16.59
C MET A 1 -11.65 1.06 16.16
N ALA A 2 -11.60 0.11 15.23
CA ALA A 2 -10.33 -0.32 14.64
C ALA A 2 -9.69 0.88 13.93
N ARG A 3 -8.37 1.01 14.01
CA ARG A 3 -7.66 2.10 13.33
C ARG A 3 -7.77 1.85 11.82
N ARG A 4 -8.18 2.87 11.05
CA ARG A 4 -8.37 2.75 9.60
C ARG A 4 -7.03 2.92 8.89
N ALA A 5 -6.57 1.89 8.19
CA ALA A 5 -5.29 1.89 7.51
C ALA A 5 -5.46 2.14 6.00
N LEU A 6 -4.52 2.89 5.42
CA LEU A 6 -4.36 2.99 3.96
C LEU A 6 -3.06 2.31 3.59
N ILE A 7 -3.14 1.27 2.75
CA ILE A 7 -1.96 0.50 2.34
C ILE A 7 -1.37 1.10 1.06
N LEU A 8 -0.06 1.33 1.08
CA LEU A 8 0.73 1.74 -0.08
C LEU A 8 1.65 0.58 -0.49
N VAL A 9 1.42 -0.01 -1.67
CA VAL A 9 2.28 -1.04 -2.26
C VAL A 9 3.38 -0.34 -3.04
N GLU A 10 4.60 -0.42 -2.53
CA GLU A 10 5.79 0.29 -3.02
C GLU A 10 5.69 1.81 -3.05
N GLY A 11 6.87 2.43 -2.93
CA GLY A 11 7.06 3.86 -2.94
C GLY A 11 7.69 4.36 -4.23
N THR A 12 8.04 5.65 -4.21
CA THR A 12 8.96 6.23 -5.18
C THR A 12 10.01 7.01 -4.41
N THR A 13 11.29 6.73 -4.69
CA THR A 13 12.46 7.39 -4.07
C THR A 13 12.53 8.89 -4.39
N ARG A 14 12.15 9.25 -5.62
CA ARG A 14 12.14 10.64 -6.12
C ARG A 14 10.79 10.99 -6.76
N GLY A 15 9.71 10.74 -6.04
CA GLY A 15 8.37 10.91 -6.59
C GLY A 15 7.32 11.23 -5.54
N ASN A 16 6.09 10.79 -5.80
CA ASN A 16 4.92 11.16 -5.00
C ASN A 16 4.76 10.36 -3.71
N GLY A 17 5.64 9.38 -3.41
CA GLY A 17 5.56 8.54 -2.20
C GLY A 17 5.25 9.32 -0.91
N PRO A 18 6.02 10.35 -0.56
CA PRO A 18 5.75 11.19 0.61
C PRO A 18 4.36 11.86 0.58
N ARG A 19 3.89 12.29 -0.60
CA ARG A 19 2.59 12.95 -0.75
C ARG A 19 1.42 12.01 -0.48
N PHE A 20 1.53 10.73 -0.87
CA PHE A 20 0.52 9.72 -0.55
C PHE A 20 0.41 9.51 0.95
N VAL A 21 1.56 9.37 1.63
CA VAL A 21 1.63 9.22 3.09
C VAL A 21 1.03 10.42 3.81
N GLN A 22 1.48 11.63 3.44
CA GLN A 22 0.99 12.86 4.03
C GLN A 22 -0.51 12.99 3.81
N ALA A 23 -1.01 12.78 2.58
CA ALA A 23 -2.44 12.84 2.30
C ALA A 23 -3.24 11.84 3.15
N ALA A 24 -2.75 10.60 3.31
CA ALA A 24 -3.38 9.60 4.16
C ALA A 24 -3.50 10.08 5.61
N GLN A 25 -2.40 10.62 6.18
CA GLN A 25 -2.39 11.16 7.54
C GLN A 25 -3.34 12.36 7.69
N HIS A 26 -3.36 13.29 6.73
CA HIS A 26 -4.27 14.45 6.74
C HIS A 26 -5.74 14.04 6.67
N LEU A 27 -6.05 12.92 6.01
CA LEU A 27 -7.39 12.34 5.96
C LEU A 27 -7.73 11.47 7.19
N GLY A 28 -6.81 11.37 8.17
CA GLY A 28 -6.99 10.60 9.40
C GLY A 28 -6.75 9.09 9.25
N PHE A 29 -6.19 8.64 8.12
CA PHE A 29 -5.78 7.25 7.93
C PHE A 29 -4.41 6.98 8.52
N TYR A 30 -4.19 5.71 8.87
CA TYR A 30 -2.88 5.21 9.25
C TYR A 30 -2.17 4.63 8.01
N PRO A 31 -1.18 5.32 7.44
CA PRO A 31 -0.47 4.80 6.27
C PRO A 31 0.41 3.61 6.68
N ILE A 32 0.33 2.54 5.89
CA ILE A 32 1.23 1.38 5.99
C ILE A 32 1.83 1.13 4.61
N THR A 33 3.15 1.06 4.50
CA THR A 33 3.84 0.78 3.24
C THR A 33 4.29 -0.68 3.18
N LEU A 34 3.85 -1.41 2.16
CA LEU A 34 4.40 -2.73 1.83
C LEU A 34 5.49 -2.54 0.78
N SER A 35 6.69 -3.04 1.03
CA SER A 35 7.81 -2.91 0.09
C SER A 35 8.76 -4.11 0.16
N SER A 36 9.33 -4.49 -0.97
CA SER A 36 10.42 -5.46 -1.08
C SER A 36 11.70 -5.00 -0.37
N ASP A 37 11.92 -3.69 -0.34
CA ASP A 37 13.03 -3.06 0.36
C ASP A 37 12.65 -1.66 0.89
N PRO A 38 12.08 -1.58 2.10
CA PRO A 38 11.68 -0.31 2.70
C PRO A 38 12.83 0.69 2.88
N THR A 39 14.08 0.21 2.95
CA THR A 39 15.25 1.05 3.20
C THR A 39 15.56 1.99 2.04
N GLN A 40 14.98 1.73 0.87
CA GLN A 40 15.12 2.60 -0.30
C GLN A 40 14.35 3.91 -0.14
N TYR A 41 13.40 4.00 0.80
CA TYR A 41 12.52 5.15 0.94
C TYR A 41 12.77 5.93 2.24
N ASP A 42 13.72 6.87 2.21
CA ASP A 42 14.09 7.69 3.38
C ASP A 42 12.90 8.38 4.06
N TYR A 43 11.86 8.71 3.29
CA TYR A 43 10.66 9.36 3.82
C TYR A 43 9.88 8.47 4.79
N LEU A 44 9.99 7.14 4.72
CA LEU A 44 9.29 6.24 5.64
C LEU A 44 9.78 6.45 7.07
N ALA A 45 11.08 6.62 7.25
CA ALA A 45 11.68 6.95 8.55
C ALA A 45 11.34 8.38 8.98
N ALA A 46 11.44 9.35 8.05
CA ALA A 46 11.17 10.76 8.34
C ALA A 46 9.72 11.02 8.78
N GLU A 47 8.76 10.40 8.11
CA GLU A 47 7.32 10.55 8.34
C GLU A 47 6.78 9.55 9.39
N ARG A 48 7.66 8.73 9.98
CA ARG A 48 7.33 7.67 10.96
C ARG A 48 6.21 6.75 10.49
N VAL A 49 6.30 6.33 9.23
CA VAL A 49 5.34 5.45 8.58
C VAL A 49 5.68 4.01 8.91
N GLU A 50 4.66 3.20 9.19
CA GLU A 50 4.85 1.77 9.33
C GLU A 50 5.19 1.18 7.97
N ALA A 51 6.34 0.51 7.88
CA ALA A 51 6.80 -0.14 6.67
C ALA A 51 7.04 -1.63 6.93
N ILE A 52 6.45 -2.47 6.08
CA ILE A 52 6.51 -3.93 6.20
C ILE A 52 7.21 -4.47 4.97
N ARG A 53 8.24 -5.27 5.20
CA ARG A 53 8.97 -5.94 4.13
C ARG A 53 8.16 -7.12 3.60
N VAL A 54 7.83 -7.12 2.32
CA VAL A 54 7.11 -8.19 1.61
C VAL A 54 7.65 -8.32 0.21
N ASP A 55 7.68 -9.53 -0.34
CA ASP A 55 7.92 -9.74 -1.77
C ASP A 55 6.76 -9.17 -2.60
N THR A 56 6.96 -7.97 -3.14
CA THR A 56 5.93 -7.22 -3.87
C THR A 56 5.68 -7.73 -5.29
N ASP A 57 6.54 -8.61 -5.79
CA ASP A 57 6.34 -9.32 -7.06
C ASP A 57 5.47 -10.57 -6.88
N ASN A 58 5.21 -10.97 -5.63
CA ASN A 58 4.37 -12.10 -5.28
C ASN A 58 3.00 -11.65 -4.74
N LEU A 59 1.96 -11.81 -5.57
CA LEU A 59 0.59 -11.43 -5.20
C LEU A 59 0.08 -12.19 -3.97
N ASP A 60 0.40 -13.48 -3.82
CA ASP A 60 -0.06 -14.28 -2.68
C ASP A 60 0.60 -13.81 -1.37
N ALA A 61 1.87 -13.40 -1.42
CA ALA A 61 2.56 -12.80 -0.28
C ALA A 61 1.90 -11.49 0.14
N LEU A 62 1.53 -10.63 -0.82
CA LEU A 62 0.80 -9.39 -0.56
C LEU A 62 -0.61 -9.66 0.03
N ILE A 63 -1.32 -10.66 -0.48
CA ILE A 63 -2.63 -11.07 0.05
C ILE A 63 -2.50 -11.57 1.49
N GLN A 64 -1.52 -12.43 1.77
CA GLN A 64 -1.28 -12.94 3.11
C GLN A 64 -1.01 -11.80 4.10
N GLU A 65 -0.14 -10.85 3.72
CA GLU A 65 0.21 -9.74 4.59
C GLU A 65 -0.97 -8.77 4.79
N CYS A 66 -1.70 -8.42 3.74
CA CYS A 66 -2.91 -7.62 3.87
C CYS A 66 -3.96 -8.33 4.75
N SER A 67 -4.08 -9.66 4.67
CA SER A 67 -5.01 -10.43 5.52
C SER A 67 -4.63 -10.35 6.99
N ARG A 68 -3.32 -10.47 7.31
CA ARG A 68 -2.79 -10.26 8.66
C ARG A 68 -3.09 -8.85 9.17
N LEU A 69 -2.93 -7.84 8.32
CA LEU A 69 -3.25 -6.45 8.68
C LEU A 69 -4.74 -6.25 8.99
N ARG A 70 -5.66 -6.95 8.30
CA ARG A 70 -7.11 -6.88 8.59
C ARG A 70 -7.48 -7.36 10.00
N GLU A 71 -6.65 -8.16 10.63
CA GLU A 71 -6.88 -8.60 12.03
C GLU A 71 -6.72 -7.44 13.02
N THR A 72 -5.92 -6.43 12.68
CA THR A 72 -5.59 -5.29 13.55
C THR A 72 -6.19 -3.97 13.06
N TYR A 73 -6.37 -3.81 11.75
CA TYR A 73 -6.76 -2.58 11.09
C TYR A 73 -8.00 -2.76 10.20
N GLU A 74 -8.82 -1.72 10.11
CA GLU A 74 -9.80 -1.60 9.04
C GLU A 74 -9.08 -1.07 7.79
N ILE A 75 -8.83 -1.93 6.79
CA ILE A 75 -8.20 -1.49 5.54
C ILE A 75 -9.21 -0.64 4.76
N ALA A 76 -8.97 0.68 4.70
CA ALA A 76 -9.81 1.63 4.00
C ALA A 76 -9.51 1.67 2.48
N GLY A 77 -8.34 1.22 2.06
CA GLY A 77 -7.94 1.16 0.66
C GLY A 77 -6.51 0.66 0.46
N ILE A 78 -6.21 0.25 -0.76
CA ILE A 78 -4.89 -0.18 -1.21
C ILE A 78 -4.53 0.62 -2.45
N THR A 79 -3.34 1.20 -2.49
CA THR A 79 -2.86 2.01 -3.62
C THR A 79 -1.35 1.88 -3.81
N SER A 80 -0.78 2.54 -4.82
CA SER A 80 0.66 2.60 -5.06
C SER A 80 1.08 3.98 -5.57
N ALA A 81 2.30 4.40 -5.22
CA ALA A 81 2.93 5.57 -5.81
C ALA A 81 3.73 5.25 -7.09
N CYS A 82 3.81 3.97 -7.47
CA CYS A 82 4.61 3.48 -8.58
C CYS A 82 3.71 2.77 -9.62
N GLU A 83 3.75 3.22 -10.87
CA GLU A 83 2.86 2.73 -11.94
C GLU A 83 2.95 1.22 -12.18
N SER A 84 4.15 0.64 -12.02
CA SER A 84 4.37 -0.80 -12.25
C SER A 84 3.54 -1.70 -11.33
N PHE A 85 3.06 -1.18 -10.19
CA PHE A 85 2.29 -1.93 -9.21
C PHE A 85 0.78 -1.73 -9.33
N TYR A 86 0.26 -0.90 -10.25
CA TYR A 86 -1.19 -0.67 -10.35
C TYR A 86 -1.99 -1.90 -10.77
N ALA A 87 -1.45 -2.78 -11.61
CA ALA A 87 -2.07 -4.06 -11.89
C ALA A 87 -2.18 -4.93 -10.62
N THR A 88 -1.10 -5.00 -9.83
CA THR A 88 -1.06 -5.72 -8.55
C THR A 88 -2.05 -5.13 -7.53
N VAL A 89 -2.10 -3.80 -7.40
CA VAL A 89 -3.07 -3.09 -6.56
C VAL A 89 -4.50 -3.41 -6.99
N GLY A 90 -4.80 -3.38 -8.29
CA GLY A 90 -6.14 -3.72 -8.80
C GLY A 90 -6.54 -5.16 -8.44
N LYS A 91 -5.60 -6.11 -8.51
CA LYS A 91 -5.81 -7.50 -8.07
C LYS A 91 -6.09 -7.59 -6.57
N LEU A 92 -5.33 -6.87 -5.75
CA LEU A 92 -5.55 -6.81 -4.29
C LEU A 92 -6.90 -6.18 -3.94
N CYS A 93 -7.25 -5.03 -4.54
CA CYS A 93 -8.53 -4.39 -4.32
C CYS A 93 -9.69 -5.34 -4.65
N ARG A 94 -9.61 -6.04 -5.79
CA ARG A 94 -10.60 -7.05 -6.17
C ARG A 94 -10.68 -8.20 -5.17
N TYR A 95 -9.54 -8.70 -4.66
CA TYR A 95 -9.52 -9.79 -3.69
C TYR A 95 -10.16 -9.39 -2.35
N PHE A 96 -9.90 -8.17 -1.89
CA PHE A 96 -10.40 -7.67 -0.60
C PHE A 96 -11.76 -6.97 -0.67
N ASP A 97 -12.41 -6.96 -1.84
CA ASP A 97 -13.68 -6.25 -2.10
C ASP A 97 -13.59 -4.74 -1.78
N LEU A 98 -12.46 -4.13 -2.18
CA LEU A 98 -12.19 -2.70 -2.02
C LEU A 98 -12.35 -1.96 -3.36
N PRO A 99 -12.72 -0.66 -3.34
CA PRO A 99 -12.67 0.17 -4.53
C PRO A 99 -11.26 0.18 -5.12
N GLY A 100 -11.15 0.00 -6.44
CA GLY A 100 -9.86 -0.03 -7.11
C GLY A 100 -9.99 -0.10 -8.63
N PRO A 101 -8.87 0.12 -9.35
CA PRO A 101 -8.86 0.02 -10.81
C PRO A 101 -9.16 -1.43 -11.26
N ASN A 102 -9.80 -1.58 -12.42
CA ASN A 102 -9.94 -2.89 -13.04
C ASN A 102 -8.54 -3.39 -13.44
N PRO A 103 -8.03 -4.49 -12.87
CA PRO A 103 -6.67 -4.94 -13.12
C PRO A 103 -6.40 -5.23 -14.60
N VAL A 104 -7.37 -5.78 -15.32
CA VAL A 104 -7.23 -6.09 -16.76
C VAL A 104 -7.06 -4.83 -17.60
N SER A 105 -7.62 -3.70 -17.16
CA SER A 105 -7.52 -2.43 -17.88
C SER A 105 -6.17 -1.71 -17.67
N VAL A 106 -5.40 -2.10 -16.65
CA VAL A 106 -4.15 -1.44 -16.27
C VAL A 106 -2.93 -2.35 -16.35
N GLU A 107 -3.12 -3.62 -16.75
CA GLU A 107 -2.02 -4.51 -17.14
C GLU A 107 -1.33 -3.95 -18.40
N ARG A 108 0.01 -3.94 -18.38
CA ARG A 108 0.87 -3.63 -19.53
C ARG A 108 1.48 -4.90 -20.08
#